data_AF-A0A9D2F405-F1
#
_entry.id   AF-A0A9D2F405-F1
#
_cell.length_a   1.000
_cell.length_b   1.000
_cell.length_c   1.000
_cell.angle_alpha   90.00
_cell.angle_beta   90.00
_cell.angle_gamma   90.00
#
_symmetry.space_group_name_H-M   'P 1'
#
loop_
_entity.id
_entity.type
_entity.pdbx_description
1 polymer ?
#
loop_
_entity_poly.entity_id
_entity_poly.type
_entity_poly.pdbx_seq_one_letter_code
_entity_poly.pdbx_strand_id
1 'polypeptide(L)'
;MRRLTAGLAALALALTACAPPASGSAAPASAAAPAATPVPTAMPKATATPEPAPTPAPDGVDVDLTTLSATMVFAEVASMIRTPEHYLGKTIRMRGPLMVYEANPALEIDWFYTVVVQDATACCQQGMEFVWEDGTLPEAGTMVQVTGSYEAYDCGGMIGYHIVAQTVEVLG
;
A
#
# COMPACT_ATOMS: atom_id res chain seq x y z
N MET A 1 -32.89 30.05 -22.36
CA MET A 1 -33.14 28.72 -21.78
C MET A 1 -32.32 27.68 -22.55
N ARG A 2 -31.20 27.23 -21.99
CA ARG A 2 -30.41 26.10 -22.49
C ARG A 2 -30.09 25.22 -21.29
N ARG A 3 -30.69 24.03 -21.25
CA ARG A 3 -30.41 23.01 -20.23
C ARG A 3 -29.13 22.29 -20.65
N LEU A 4 -28.08 22.37 -19.83
CA LEU A 4 -26.88 21.55 -19.94
C LEU A 4 -26.91 20.57 -18.78
N THR A 5 -27.37 19.35 -19.04
CA THR A 5 -27.22 18.20 -18.15
C THR A 5 -25.83 17.63 -18.39
N ALA A 6 -24.88 17.97 -17.51
CA ALA A 6 -23.59 17.30 -17.45
C ALA A 6 -23.73 16.07 -16.55
N GLY A 7 -23.42 14.89 -17.11
CA GLY A 7 -23.56 13.60 -16.47
C GLY A 7 -22.68 13.48 -15.23
N LEU A 8 -23.29 13.01 -14.15
CA LEU A 8 -22.63 12.61 -12.91
C LEU A 8 -21.89 11.29 -13.20
N ALA A 9 -20.58 11.34 -13.41
CA ALA A 9 -19.75 10.14 -13.45
C ALA A 9 -19.54 9.67 -12.00
N ALA A 10 -20.26 8.62 -11.61
CA ALA A 10 -20.07 7.96 -10.33
C ALA A 10 -18.73 7.22 -10.32
N LEU A 11 -17.76 7.76 -9.60
CA LEU A 11 -16.46 7.14 -9.33
C LEU A 11 -16.66 6.11 -8.22
N ALA A 12 -16.60 4.81 -8.56
CA ALA A 12 -16.71 3.73 -7.59
C ALA A 12 -15.39 3.59 -6.81
N LEU A 13 -15.38 4.12 -5.59
CA LEU A 13 -14.32 3.96 -4.60
C LEU A 13 -14.49 2.58 -3.95
N ALA A 14 -13.62 1.61 -4.28
CA ALA A 14 -13.58 0.33 -3.58
C ALA A 14 -12.58 0.42 -2.42
N LEU A 15 -13.03 0.96 -1.28
CA LEU A 15 -12.32 0.78 -0.01
C LEU A 15 -12.75 -0.56 0.58
N THR A 16 -11.86 -1.54 0.53
CA THR A 16 -12.04 -2.80 1.27
C THR A 16 -11.71 -2.55 2.72
N ALA A 17 -12.74 -2.19 3.49
CA ALA A 17 -12.73 -2.26 4.94
C ALA A 17 -12.75 -3.72 5.41
N CYS A 18 -12.05 -3.99 6.53
CA CYS A 18 -11.99 -5.29 7.19
C CYS A 18 -13.40 -5.88 7.41
N ALA A 19 -13.64 -7.09 6.91
CA ALA A 19 -14.90 -7.83 7.10
C ALA A 19 -14.63 -9.19 7.78
N PRO A 20 -15.42 -9.58 8.80
CA PRO A 20 -15.24 -10.86 9.49
C PRO A 20 -15.87 -12.05 8.71
N PRO A 21 -15.41 -13.29 8.94
CA PRO A 21 -15.83 -14.45 8.17
C PRO A 21 -17.18 -15.02 8.64
N ALA A 22 -18.07 -15.31 7.69
CA ALA A 22 -19.27 -16.12 7.91
C ALA A 22 -19.07 -17.54 7.35
N SER A 23 -19.07 -18.52 8.24
CA SER A 23 -19.10 -19.96 7.93
C SER A 23 -20.50 -20.42 7.50
N GLY A 24 -20.57 -21.32 6.52
CA GLY A 24 -21.81 -22.05 6.18
C GLY A 24 -21.62 -23.03 5.01
N SER A 25 -21.76 -24.32 5.29
CA SER A 25 -21.51 -25.46 4.40
C SER A 25 -22.77 -25.95 3.65
N ALA A 26 -22.52 -26.62 2.51
CA ALA A 26 -23.28 -27.71 1.86
C ALA A 26 -24.08 -27.41 0.57
N ALA A 27 -23.68 -28.11 -0.51
CA ALA A 27 -24.39 -28.31 -1.78
C ALA A 27 -25.51 -29.39 -1.66
N PRO A 28 -26.32 -29.65 -2.71
CA PRO A 28 -25.90 -30.56 -3.79
C PRO A 28 -26.43 -30.24 -5.21
N ALA A 29 -26.12 -31.15 -6.14
CA ALA A 29 -26.01 -31.04 -7.60
C ALA A 29 -27.27 -31.29 -8.47
N SER A 30 -27.19 -30.85 -9.75
CA SER A 30 -27.27 -31.70 -10.97
C SER A 30 -28.20 -31.18 -12.10
N ALA A 31 -27.66 -30.93 -13.31
CA ALA A 31 -28.03 -31.57 -14.60
C ALA A 31 -27.61 -30.78 -15.88
N ALA A 32 -26.65 -31.37 -16.63
CA ALA A 32 -26.51 -31.52 -18.11
C ALA A 32 -26.44 -30.33 -19.12
N ALA A 33 -25.19 -30.03 -19.55
CA ALA A 33 -24.54 -29.94 -20.90
C ALA A 33 -25.37 -29.82 -22.24
N PRO A 34 -24.78 -29.41 -23.40
CA PRO A 34 -23.33 -29.34 -23.74
C PRO A 34 -22.83 -28.14 -24.61
N ALA A 35 -21.52 -28.19 -24.88
CA ALA A 35 -20.79 -27.73 -26.08
C ALA A 35 -20.33 -26.25 -26.18
N ALA A 36 -19.08 -26.02 -25.77
CA ALA A 36 -17.96 -25.65 -26.67
C ALA A 36 -16.73 -25.36 -25.80
N THR A 37 -15.70 -26.19 -25.91
CA THR A 37 -14.40 -26.00 -25.25
C THR A 37 -13.60 -24.91 -25.98
N PRO A 38 -13.28 -23.75 -25.36
CA PRO A 38 -12.09 -23.02 -25.73
C PRO A 38 -10.88 -23.72 -25.10
N VAL A 39 -9.88 -23.99 -25.94
CA VAL A 39 -8.56 -24.50 -25.56
C VAL A 39 -7.96 -23.57 -24.49
N PRO A 40 -7.44 -24.08 -23.36
CA PRO A 40 -6.79 -23.22 -22.37
C PRO A 40 -5.46 -22.75 -22.96
N THR A 41 -5.38 -21.47 -23.33
CA THR A 41 -4.09 -20.81 -23.51
C THR A 41 -3.41 -20.79 -22.14
N ALA A 42 -2.44 -21.69 -21.96
CA ALA A 42 -1.60 -21.72 -20.77
C ALA A 42 -1.03 -20.30 -20.54
N MET A 43 -1.39 -19.70 -19.42
CA MET A 43 -0.65 -18.55 -18.90
C MET A 43 0.82 -18.99 -18.79
N PRO A 44 1.79 -18.21 -19.30
CA PRO A 44 3.17 -18.49 -18.98
C PRO A 44 3.30 -18.42 -17.46
N LYS A 45 3.67 -19.56 -16.87
CA LYS A 45 4.11 -19.65 -15.48
C LYS A 45 5.13 -18.53 -15.27
N ALA A 46 4.80 -17.59 -14.40
CA ALA A 46 5.74 -16.57 -13.97
C ALA A 46 6.98 -17.31 -13.42
N THR A 47 8.05 -17.28 -14.20
CA THR A 47 9.38 -17.63 -13.71
C THR A 47 9.66 -16.66 -12.59
N ALA A 48 9.80 -17.17 -11.37
CA ALA A 48 10.32 -16.39 -10.25
C ALA A 48 11.71 -15.90 -10.66
N THR A 49 11.79 -14.64 -11.07
CA THR A 49 13.03 -13.89 -11.07
C THR A 49 13.58 -13.97 -9.65
N PRO A 50 14.85 -14.34 -9.44
CA PRO A 50 15.43 -14.29 -8.11
C PRO A 50 15.28 -12.86 -7.58
N GLU A 51 14.55 -12.73 -6.48
CA GLU A 51 14.39 -11.51 -5.71
C GLU A 51 15.80 -10.98 -5.37
N PRO A 52 16.21 -9.80 -5.86
CA PRO A 52 17.45 -9.20 -5.43
C PRO A 52 17.30 -8.95 -3.93
N ALA A 53 18.08 -9.66 -3.11
CA ALA A 53 18.14 -9.39 -1.69
C ALA A 53 18.53 -7.91 -1.51
N PRO A 54 17.82 -7.14 -0.66
CA PRO A 54 18.16 -5.76 -0.40
C PRO A 54 19.60 -5.70 0.12
N THR A 55 20.47 -5.05 -0.65
CA THR A 55 21.84 -4.77 -0.22
C THR A 55 21.76 -3.49 0.60
N PRO A 56 22.17 -3.51 1.89
CA PRO A 56 22.15 -2.31 2.72
C PRO A 56 22.95 -1.20 2.04
N ALA A 57 22.34 -0.03 1.95
CA ALA A 57 23.03 1.18 1.55
C ALA A 57 24.15 1.48 2.58
N PRO A 58 25.27 2.11 2.15
CA PRO A 58 26.44 2.30 3.00
C PRO A 58 26.20 3.19 4.23
N ASP A 59 25.03 3.81 4.32
CA ASP A 59 24.55 4.66 5.41
C ASP A 59 23.63 3.94 6.40
N GLY A 60 23.47 2.61 6.31
CA GLY A 60 22.69 1.81 7.24
C GLY A 60 21.20 1.70 6.90
N VAL A 61 20.78 2.14 5.72
CA VAL A 61 19.43 1.88 5.21
C VAL A 61 19.38 0.51 4.55
N ASP A 62 18.50 -0.37 5.01
CA ASP A 62 18.33 -1.70 4.46
C ASP A 62 17.58 -1.68 3.13
N VAL A 63 16.51 -0.87 3.03
CA VAL A 63 15.68 -0.73 1.83
C VAL A 63 15.54 0.74 1.46
N ASP A 64 16.32 1.19 0.48
CA ASP A 64 16.27 2.56 -0.03
C ASP A 64 15.47 2.67 -1.33
N LEU A 65 14.19 3.00 -1.19
CA LEU A 65 13.27 3.14 -2.32
C LEU A 65 13.61 4.36 -3.18
N THR A 66 14.37 5.34 -2.67
CA THR A 66 14.72 6.56 -3.43
C THR A 66 15.69 6.30 -4.58
N THR A 67 16.36 5.14 -4.55
CA THR A 67 17.28 4.68 -5.60
C THR A 67 16.58 3.91 -6.72
N LEU A 68 15.30 3.59 -6.55
CA LEU A 68 14.52 2.78 -7.47
C LEU A 68 13.74 3.65 -8.47
N SER A 69 13.37 3.05 -9.61
CA SER A 69 12.40 3.68 -10.52
C SER A 69 11.01 3.70 -9.90
N ALA A 70 10.13 4.61 -10.33
CA ALA A 70 8.77 4.71 -9.79
C ALA A 70 8.00 3.37 -9.85
N THR A 71 8.17 2.58 -10.92
CA THR A 71 7.56 1.24 -11.03
C THR A 71 8.11 0.26 -9.99
N MET A 72 9.41 0.32 -9.71
CA MET A 72 10.03 -0.52 -8.68
C MET A 72 9.64 -0.06 -7.28
N VAL A 73 9.57 1.25 -7.02
CA VAL A 73 9.03 1.80 -5.76
C VAL A 73 7.61 1.28 -5.52
N PHE A 74 6.75 1.36 -6.53
CA PHE A 74 5.38 0.84 -6.43
C PHE A 74 5.35 -0.67 -6.16
N ALA A 75 6.16 -1.46 -6.86
CA ALA A 75 6.24 -2.90 -6.61
C ALA A 75 6.80 -3.24 -5.21
N GLU A 76 7.76 -2.46 -4.72
CA GLU A 76 8.41 -2.66 -3.43
C GLU A 76 7.45 -2.33 -2.28
N VAL A 77 6.76 -1.19 -2.33
CA VAL A 77 5.72 -0.85 -1.32
C VAL A 77 4.60 -1.89 -1.32
N ALA A 78 4.24 -2.44 -2.49
CA ALA A 78 3.24 -3.52 -2.56
C ALA A 78 3.77 -4.83 -1.94
N SER A 79 5.08 -5.04 -1.91
CA SER A 79 5.70 -6.21 -1.26
C SER A 79 5.83 -6.00 0.25
N MET A 80 6.14 -4.77 0.69
CA MET A 80 6.07 -4.39 2.11
C MET A 80 4.69 -4.65 2.70
N ILE A 81 3.62 -4.35 1.96
CA ILE A 81 2.23 -4.58 2.42
C ILE A 81 1.86 -6.07 2.40
N ARG A 82 2.31 -6.84 1.39
CA ARG A 82 1.88 -8.25 1.22
C ARG A 82 2.70 -9.26 2.03
N THR A 83 3.97 -8.95 2.29
CA THR A 83 4.91 -9.81 3.03
C THR A 83 5.67 -8.97 4.05
N PRO A 84 4.97 -8.34 5.00
CA PRO A 84 5.55 -7.38 5.94
C PRO A 84 6.63 -8.01 6.84
N GLU A 85 6.58 -9.32 7.07
CA GLU A 85 7.54 -10.06 7.90
C GLU A 85 8.96 -9.99 7.35
N HIS A 86 9.12 -9.81 6.03
CA HIS A 86 10.43 -9.63 5.40
C HIS A 86 11.04 -8.26 5.68
N TYR A 87 10.23 -7.30 6.14
CA TYR A 87 10.64 -5.92 6.36
C TYR A 87 10.76 -5.55 7.84
N LEU A 88 10.20 -6.34 8.75
CA LEU A 88 10.26 -6.06 10.19
C LEU A 88 11.69 -5.81 10.68
N GLY A 89 11.88 -4.69 11.37
CA GLY A 89 13.15 -4.22 11.92
C GLY A 89 14.14 -3.68 10.88
N LYS A 90 13.77 -3.63 9.59
CA LYS A 90 14.60 -3.00 8.56
C LYS A 90 14.46 -1.48 8.63
N THR A 91 15.57 -0.80 8.35
CA THR A 91 15.54 0.64 8.10
C THR A 91 15.12 0.90 6.66
N ILE A 92 13.99 1.59 6.50
CA ILE A 92 13.39 1.94 5.21
C ILE A 92 13.63 3.42 4.95
N ARG A 93 14.02 3.76 3.73
CA ARG A 93 13.99 5.14 3.23
C ARG A 93 13.06 5.25 2.04
N MET A 94 12.09 6.16 2.11
CA MET A 94 11.14 6.39 1.02
C MET A 94 10.80 7.87 0.85
N ARG A 95 10.33 8.20 -0.36
CA ARG A 95 9.94 9.55 -0.75
C ARG A 95 8.56 9.54 -1.40
N GLY A 96 7.73 10.52 -1.07
CA GLY A 96 6.39 10.69 -1.65
C GLY A 96 5.66 11.91 -1.09
N PRO A 97 4.51 12.30 -1.66
CA PRO A 97 3.63 13.27 -1.02
C PRO A 97 3.11 12.72 0.31
N LEU A 98 3.12 13.57 1.34
CA LEU A 98 2.46 13.32 2.61
C LEU A 98 0.95 13.36 2.42
N MET A 99 0.24 12.32 2.85
CA MET A 99 -1.21 12.31 2.96
C MET A 99 -1.62 12.09 4.41
N VAL A 100 -2.76 12.67 4.80
CA VAL A 100 -3.28 12.59 6.15
C VAL A 100 -4.72 12.09 6.07
N TYR A 101 -5.04 11.05 6.83
CA TYR A 101 -6.36 10.44 6.86
C TYR A 101 -6.89 10.41 8.29
N GLU A 102 -8.15 10.78 8.48
CA GLU A 102 -8.83 10.63 9.77
C GLU A 102 -9.02 9.13 10.04
N ALA A 103 -8.58 8.69 11.21
CA ALA A 103 -8.71 7.30 11.62
C ALA A 103 -10.12 7.03 12.19
N ASN A 104 -10.53 5.76 12.18
CA ASN A 104 -11.75 5.38 12.89
C ASN A 104 -11.49 5.54 14.41
N PRO A 105 -12.34 6.28 15.15
CA PRO A 105 -12.16 6.46 16.60
C PRO A 105 -12.04 5.17 17.41
N ALA A 106 -12.59 4.05 16.89
CA ALA A 106 -12.48 2.74 17.52
C ALA A 106 -11.04 2.17 17.52
N LEU A 107 -10.12 2.75 16.75
CA LEU A 107 -8.71 2.32 16.68
C LEU A 107 -7.83 3.02 17.73
N GLU A 108 -8.38 3.96 18.50
CA GLU A 108 -7.62 4.80 19.46
C GLU A 108 -6.45 5.56 18.79
N ILE A 109 -6.60 5.84 17.50
CA ILE A 109 -5.70 6.63 16.66
C ILE A 109 -6.54 7.78 16.11
N ASP A 110 -6.00 9.00 16.12
CA ASP A 110 -6.70 10.17 15.57
C ASP A 110 -6.47 10.31 14.06
N TRP A 111 -5.21 10.16 13.62
CA TRP A 111 -4.79 10.39 12.24
C TRP A 111 -3.78 9.35 11.77
N PHE A 112 -3.90 8.94 10.51
CA PHE A 112 -2.88 8.21 9.78
C PHE A 112 -2.10 9.17 8.88
N TYR A 113 -0.78 9.23 9.09
CA TYR A 113 0.16 9.94 8.24
C TYR A 113 0.82 8.96 7.29
N THR A 114 0.72 9.20 6.00
CA THR A 114 1.14 8.25 4.98
C THR A 114 2.02 8.91 3.94
N VAL A 115 3.16 8.31 3.62
CA VAL A 115 3.92 8.66 2.42
C VAL A 115 3.35 7.86 1.26
N VAL A 116 2.76 8.54 0.29
CA VAL A 116 2.09 7.90 -0.85
C VAL A 116 3.03 7.74 -2.03
N VAL A 117 2.90 6.62 -2.73
CA VAL A 117 3.53 6.33 -4.00
C VAL A 117 2.45 6.01 -5.03
N GLN A 118 2.67 6.44 -6.27
CA GLN A 118 1.75 6.19 -7.37
C GLN A 118 2.39 5.25 -8.39
N ASP A 119 1.56 4.50 -9.11
CA ASP A 119 2.04 3.77 -10.27
C ASP A 119 2.50 4.75 -11.38
N ALA A 120 3.14 4.21 -12.43
CA ALA A 120 3.67 5.03 -13.53
C ALA A 120 2.60 5.84 -14.31
N THR A 121 1.33 5.46 -14.20
CA THR A 121 0.17 6.12 -14.83
C THR A 121 -0.59 7.05 -13.88
N ALA A 122 -0.21 7.10 -12.61
CA ALA A 122 -0.87 7.85 -11.54
C ALA A 122 -2.36 7.50 -11.32
N CYS A 123 -2.81 6.31 -11.73
CA CYS A 123 -4.20 5.88 -11.55
C CYS A 123 -4.42 5.08 -10.26
N CYS A 124 -3.40 4.36 -9.80
CA CYS A 124 -3.40 3.66 -8.52
C CYS A 124 -2.40 4.32 -7.56
N GLN A 125 -2.82 4.41 -6.30
CA GLN A 125 -2.03 4.96 -5.21
C GLN A 125 -2.01 3.97 -4.07
N GLN A 126 -0.86 3.88 -3.41
CA GLN A 126 -0.66 3.15 -2.17
C GLN A 126 0.36 3.92 -1.35
N GLY A 127 0.57 3.57 -0.09
CA GLY A 127 1.55 4.29 0.71
C GLY A 127 1.91 3.54 1.96
N MET A 128 2.92 4.04 2.66
CA MET A 128 3.26 3.56 3.99
C MET A 128 2.96 4.57 5.07
N GLU A 129 2.27 4.07 6.08
CA GLU A 129 2.03 4.78 7.32
C GLU A 129 3.34 4.99 8.05
N PHE A 130 3.47 6.14 8.69
CA PHE A 130 4.60 6.42 9.56
C PHE A 130 4.18 7.23 10.77
N VAL A 131 4.95 7.12 11.84
CA VAL A 131 4.82 7.92 13.06
C VAL A 131 6.03 8.83 13.20
N TRP A 132 5.80 10.05 13.69
CA TRP A 132 6.84 11.05 13.90
C TRP A 132 6.61 11.78 15.23
N GLU A 133 7.57 11.68 16.14
CA GLU A 133 7.47 12.23 17.50
C GLU A 133 8.28 13.52 17.68
N ASP A 134 9.25 13.78 16.80
CA ASP A 134 10.24 14.86 16.97
C ASP A 134 9.79 16.23 16.41
N GLY A 135 8.52 16.37 16.00
CA GLY A 135 7.99 17.69 15.63
C GLY A 135 6.71 17.70 14.80
N THR A 136 6.44 18.86 14.21
CA THR A 136 5.26 19.10 13.38
C THR A 136 5.50 18.64 11.94
N LEU A 137 4.57 17.87 11.40
CA LEU A 137 4.57 17.48 9.99
C LEU A 137 4.14 18.64 9.07
N PRO A 138 4.64 18.69 7.82
CA PRO A 138 4.21 19.70 6.85
C PRO A 138 2.76 19.49 6.41
N GLU A 139 2.24 20.40 5.57
CA GLU A 139 0.90 20.25 5.01
C GLU A 139 0.79 19.01 4.11
N ALA A 140 -0.41 18.42 4.05
CA ALA A 140 -0.71 17.33 3.13
C ALA A 140 -0.43 17.76 1.68
N GLY A 141 0.10 16.85 0.87
CA GLY A 141 0.60 17.08 -0.48
C GLY A 141 2.08 17.46 -0.53
N THR A 142 2.69 17.87 0.58
CA THR A 142 4.12 18.19 0.62
C THR A 142 4.96 16.95 0.33
N MET A 143 5.95 17.08 -0.57
CA MET A 143 6.91 16.02 -0.81
C MET A 143 7.83 15.86 0.39
N VAL A 144 7.86 14.66 0.96
CA VAL A 144 8.72 14.32 2.09
C VAL A 144 9.59 13.12 1.78
N GLN A 145 10.75 13.05 2.44
CA GLN A 145 11.55 11.85 2.56
C GLN A 145 11.51 11.39 4.02
N VAL A 146 11.13 10.13 4.22
CA VAL A 146 11.07 9.51 5.55
C VAL A 146 12.11 8.40 5.61
N THR A 147 12.93 8.41 6.64
CA THR A 147 13.82 7.28 6.99
C THR A 147 13.46 6.77 8.38
N GLY A 148 13.25 5.47 8.55
CA GLY A 148 12.83 4.91 9.83
C GLY A 148 12.80 3.39 9.87
N SER A 149 12.45 2.85 11.03
CA SER A 149 12.33 1.41 11.28
C SER A 149 10.95 0.91 10.85
N TYR A 150 10.88 -0.20 10.12
CA TYR A 150 9.61 -0.84 9.77
C TYR A 150 9.13 -1.75 10.92
N GLU A 151 8.00 -1.41 11.51
CA GLU A 151 7.52 -2.04 12.74
C GLU A 151 6.06 -2.44 12.67
N ALA A 152 5.70 -3.46 13.45
CA ALA A 152 4.33 -3.86 13.68
C ALA A 152 3.77 -3.15 14.90
N TYR A 153 2.49 -2.79 14.87
CA TYR A 153 1.79 -2.19 16.00
C TYR A 153 0.37 -2.77 16.15
N ASP A 154 -0.23 -2.61 17.32
CA ASP A 154 -1.64 -2.95 17.52
C ASP A 154 -2.53 -1.82 17.00
N CYS A 155 -3.34 -2.14 15.98
CA CYS A 155 -4.29 -1.26 15.34
C CYS A 155 -5.70 -1.74 15.69
N GLY A 156 -6.14 -1.46 16.93
CA GLY A 156 -7.47 -1.84 17.42
C GLY A 156 -7.68 -3.36 17.45
N GLY A 157 -6.69 -4.12 17.93
CA GLY A 157 -6.74 -5.59 17.98
C GLY A 157 -6.41 -6.30 16.66
N MET A 158 -6.01 -5.56 15.63
CA MET A 158 -5.41 -6.10 14.40
C MET A 158 -3.96 -5.66 14.31
N ILE A 159 -3.10 -6.48 13.70
CA ILE A 159 -1.71 -6.08 13.47
C ILE A 159 -1.67 -5.11 12.30
N GLY A 160 -1.20 -3.89 12.56
CA GLY A 160 -0.82 -2.90 11.55
C GLY A 160 0.70 -2.87 11.36
N TYR A 161 1.15 -2.22 10.29
CA TYR A 161 2.57 -2.01 10.03
C TYR A 161 2.83 -0.57 9.60
N HIS A 162 3.87 0.03 10.15
CA HIS A 162 4.24 1.41 9.89
C HIS A 162 5.75 1.60 9.88
N ILE A 163 6.19 2.80 9.53
CA ILE A 163 7.56 3.25 9.70
C ILE A 163 7.64 4.13 10.95
N VAL A 164 8.43 3.74 11.94
CA VAL A 164 8.80 4.62 13.05
C VAL A 164 9.91 5.54 12.54
N ALA A 165 9.54 6.77 12.19
CA ALA A 165 10.43 7.69 11.52
C ALA A 165 11.53 8.20 12.48
N GLN A 166 12.77 8.12 12.00
CA GLN A 166 13.95 8.69 12.64
C GLN A 166 14.29 10.05 12.01
N THR A 167 13.98 10.22 10.71
CA THR A 167 14.04 11.51 10.02
C THR A 167 12.85 11.71 9.12
N VAL A 168 12.38 12.96 9.07
CA VAL A 168 11.40 13.46 8.09
C VAL A 168 11.96 14.72 7.47
N GLU A 169 12.27 14.68 6.19
CA GLU A 169 12.85 15.79 5.43
C GLU A 169 11.83 16.33 4.42
N VAL A 170 11.61 17.64 4.43
CA VAL A 170 10.76 18.32 3.44
C VAL A 170 11.56 18.59 2.17
N LEU A 171 11.02 18.18 1.03
CA LEU A 171 11.65 18.34 -0.29
C LEU A 171 10.96 19.46 -1.07
N GLY A 172 11.75 20.44 -1.51
CA GLY A 172 11.31 21.60 -2.31
C GLY A 172 11.52 21.44 -3.81
#